data_AF-A0A1L9RQD1-F1
#
_entry.id   AF-A0A1L9RQD1-F1
#
_cell.length_a   1.000
_cell.length_b   1.000
_cell.length_c   1.000
_cell.angle_alpha   90.00
_cell.angle_beta   90.00
_cell.angle_gamma   90.00
#
_symmetry.space_group_name_H-M   'P 1'
#
loop_
_entity.id
_entity.type
_entity.pdbx_description
1 polymer ?
#
loop_
_entity_poly.entity_id
_entity_poly.type
_entity_poly.pdbx_seq_one_letter_code
_entity_poly.pdbx_strand_id
1 'polypeptide(L)' 'MKLLNLIMLSLVGIAAAAPGLEKRCDDVLMTCKTHDDCCPGLACTGKITGNWVCQPK' A
#
# COMPACT_ATOMS: atom_id res chain seq x y z
N MET A 1 -6.27 26.64 -46.97
CA MET A 1 -5.27 26.99 -45.92
C MET A 1 -5.98 27.08 -44.58
N LYS A 2 -5.36 26.55 -43.51
CA LYS A 2 -5.72 26.72 -42.08
C LYS A 2 -6.86 25.86 -41.51
N LEU A 3 -6.60 24.56 -41.40
CA LEU A 3 -7.19 23.70 -40.35
C LEU A 3 -6.10 22.91 -39.59
N LEU A 4 -4.89 23.47 -39.55
CA LEU A 4 -3.77 22.97 -38.75
C LEU A 4 -3.62 23.88 -37.55
N ASN A 5 -4.55 23.80 -36.60
CA ASN A 5 -4.37 24.46 -35.33
C ASN A 5 -4.92 23.59 -34.21
N LEU A 6 -4.03 23.32 -33.25
CA LEU A 6 -4.35 22.98 -31.87
C LEU A 6 -5.01 21.62 -31.65
N ILE A 7 -4.21 20.55 -31.78
CA ILE A 7 -4.42 19.38 -30.92
C ILE A 7 -3.09 19.07 -30.22
N MET A 8 -2.63 20.08 -29.48
CA MET A 8 -1.75 19.96 -28.33
C MET A 8 -2.52 19.21 -27.23
N LEU A 9 -2.66 17.89 -27.36
CA LEU A 9 -2.94 17.05 -26.20
C LEU A 9 -1.67 16.26 -25.91
N SER A 10 -0.73 16.99 -25.32
CA SER A 10 0.33 16.47 -24.49
C SER A 10 -0.27 15.37 -23.62
N LEU A 11 0.01 14.11 -23.97
CA LEU A 11 -0.13 12.99 -23.06
C LEU A 11 0.91 13.23 -21.96
N VAL A 12 0.59 14.14 -21.04
CA VAL A 12 1.14 14.13 -19.71
C VAL A 12 0.59 12.85 -19.13
N GLY A 13 1.37 11.78 -19.27
CA GLY A 13 1.15 10.54 -18.54
C GLY A 13 1.07 10.93 -17.09
N ILE A 14 -0.15 11.00 -16.56
CA ILE A 14 -0.38 10.98 -15.13
C ILE A 14 0.03 9.56 -14.77
N ALA A 15 1.34 9.36 -14.53
CA ALA A 15 1.74 8.36 -13.58
C ALA A 15 1.00 8.77 -12.32
N ALA A 16 -0.15 8.14 -12.09
CA ALA A 16 -0.81 8.18 -10.81
C ALA A 16 0.18 7.55 -9.85
N ALA A 17 1.12 8.36 -9.34
CA ALA A 17 1.73 8.12 -8.07
C ALA A 17 0.54 8.12 -7.11
N ALA A 18 0.03 6.92 -6.83
CA ALA A 18 -1.01 6.73 -5.84
C ALA A 18 -0.51 7.43 -4.57
N PRO A 19 -1.12 8.55 -4.17
CA PRO A 19 -0.66 9.26 -2.99
C PRO A 19 -0.94 8.35 -1.81
N GLY A 20 0.11 7.98 -1.09
CA GLY A 20 -0.04 7.25 0.16
C GLY A 20 -0.38 5.77 0.00
N LEU A 21 0.52 4.98 -0.59
CA LEU A 21 0.82 3.69 0.05
C LEU A 21 1.62 3.98 1.33
N GLU A 22 1.03 4.75 2.26
CA GLU A 22 1.40 4.62 3.66
C GLU A 22 1.33 3.12 3.91
N LYS A 23 2.45 2.51 4.29
CA LYS A 23 2.49 1.10 4.64
C LYS A 23 1.54 0.96 5.84
N ARG A 24 0.25 0.74 5.55
CA ARG A 24 -0.76 0.49 6.56
C ARG A 24 -0.30 -0.76 7.24
N CYS A 25 0.08 -0.60 8.48
CA CYS A 25 0.44 -1.70 9.32
C CYS A 25 -0.78 -2.62 9.52
N ASP A 26 -0.51 -3.89 9.72
CA ASP A 26 -1.46 -4.95 9.96
C ASP A 26 -1.93 -4.93 11.43
N ASP A 27 -3.24 -5.05 11.61
CA ASP A 27 -3.91 -5.05 12.91
C ASP A 27 -3.97 -6.46 13.52
N VAL A 28 -4.60 -6.64 14.68
CA VAL A 28 -4.63 -7.91 15.41
C VAL A 28 -5.30 -9.01 14.57
N LEU A 29 -4.72 -10.22 14.58
CA LEU A 29 -5.12 -11.39 13.76
C LEU A 29 -4.92 -11.23 12.24
N MET A 30 -4.44 -10.08 11.76
CA MET A 30 -4.02 -9.94 10.36
C MET A 30 -2.72 -10.71 10.14
N THR A 31 -2.60 -11.31 8.95
CA THR A 31 -1.43 -12.12 8.59
C THR A 31 -0.21 -11.22 8.42
N CYS A 32 0.90 -11.59 9.03
CA CYS A 32 2.15 -10.83 9.01
C CYS A 32 3.34 -11.73 8.65
N LYS A 33 4.43 -11.12 8.21
CA LYS A 33 5.70 -11.81 7.94
C LYS A 33 6.79 -11.39 8.92
N THR A 34 6.78 -10.12 9.31
CA THR A 34 7.77 -9.50 10.19
C THR A 34 7.07 -8.59 11.20
N HIS A 35 7.77 -8.22 12.28
CA HIS A 35 7.22 -7.29 13.28
C HIS A 35 6.90 -5.91 12.69
N ASP A 36 7.63 -5.46 11.67
CA ASP A 36 7.41 -4.19 10.94
C ASP A 36 6.16 -4.19 10.06
N ASP A 37 5.53 -5.35 9.86
CA ASP A 37 4.23 -5.41 9.20
C ASP A 37 3.12 -5.03 10.18
N CYS A 38 3.29 -5.27 11.49
CA CYS A 38 2.26 -5.03 12.49
C CYS A 38 2.23 -3.58 13.00
N CYS A 39 1.06 -3.11 13.41
CA CYS A 39 0.91 -1.76 13.95
C CYS A 39 1.67 -1.53 15.27
N PRO A 40 1.97 -0.27 15.62
CA PRO A 40 2.62 0.06 16.87
C PRO A 40 1.91 -0.58 18.07
N GLY A 41 2.66 -1.27 18.93
CA GLY A 41 2.11 -2.03 20.06
C GLY A 41 1.80 -3.49 19.76
N LEU A 42 1.90 -3.91 18.50
CA LEU A 42 1.73 -5.29 18.06
C LEU A 42 3.08 -5.91 17.64
N ALA A 43 3.13 -7.24 17.60
CA ALA A 43 4.23 -8.04 17.13
C ALA A 43 3.71 -9.24 16.31
N CYS A 44 4.44 -9.60 15.27
CA CYS A 44 4.17 -10.80 14.48
C CYS A 44 4.60 -12.08 15.21
N THR A 45 3.80 -12.52 16.18
CA THR A 45 4.09 -13.68 17.05
C THR A 45 2.91 -14.66 17.19
N GLY A 46 1.71 -14.29 16.79
CA GLY A 46 0.57 -15.21 16.82
C GLY A 46 0.62 -16.20 15.67
N LYS A 47 0.08 -17.40 15.84
CA LYS A 47 -0.03 -18.38 14.75
C LYS A 47 -1.45 -18.93 14.65
N ILE A 48 -2.10 -18.70 13.51
CA ILE A 48 -3.47 -19.14 13.23
C ILE A 48 -3.49 -19.91 11.93
N THR A 49 -3.96 -21.15 11.97
CA THR A 49 -4.08 -22.01 10.77
C THR A 49 -2.78 -22.09 9.96
N GLY A 50 -1.64 -22.10 10.66
CA GLY A 50 -0.31 -22.17 10.03
C GLY A 50 0.31 -20.83 9.61
N ASN A 51 -0.46 -19.73 9.60
CA ASN A 51 0.05 -18.39 9.26
C ASN A 51 0.41 -17.59 10.51
N TRP A 52 1.45 -16.76 10.41
CA TRP A 52 1.78 -15.80 11.46
C TRP A 52 0.84 -14.61 11.41
N VAL A 53 0.43 -14.13 12.58
CA VAL A 53 -0.48 -13.00 12.73
C VAL A 53 0.01 -12.01 13.78
N CYS A 54 -0.41 -10.76 13.64
CA CYS A 54 -0.12 -9.71 14.61
C CYS A 54 -0.87 -9.97 15.92
N GLN A 55 -0.16 -9.87 17.04
CA GLN A 55 -0.69 -9.93 18.39
C GLN A 55 -0.14 -8.79 19.24
N PRO A 56 -0.81 -8.41 20.33
CA PRO A 56 -0.26 -7.46 21.30
C PRO A 56 1.10 -7.94 21.81
N LYS A 57 2.06 -7.01 21.93
CA LYS A 57 3.35 -7.27 22.59
C LYS A 57 3.17 -7.66 24.05
#